data_AF-A0A086TFC8-F1
#
_entry.id   AF-A0A086TFC8-F1
#
_cell.length_a   1.000
_cell.length_b   1.000
_cell.length_c   1.000
_cell.angle_alpha   90.00
_cell.angle_beta   90.00
_cell.angle_gamma   90.00
#
_symmetry.space_group_name_H-M   'P 1'
#
loop_
_entity.id
_entity.type
_entity.pdbx_description
1 polymer ?
#
loop_
_entity_poly.entity_id
_entity_poly.type
_entity_poly.pdbx_seq_one_letter_code
_entity_poly.pdbx_strand_id
1 'polypeptide(L)'
;MFAARQRASCLARQLQRASRNYASDAHAQHKPVEVNESFGKGSIFAVATFFGGVLLYQVSPKEGQSSGLTNLITSWTSRPEHWEEINTAHALAVKQAGFDRTLFEHSPTKDRPVEVAYPEALQSHCSRNIRAGHIANIDHVIEHYRQEHLKEEDRKLKKLAECN
;
A
#
# COMPACT_ATOMS: atom_id res chain seq x y z
N MET A 1 52.26 35.73 -35.39
CA MET A 1 51.44 35.81 -34.15
C MET A 1 50.84 37.21 -33.88
N PHE A 2 51.17 38.28 -34.62
CA PHE A 2 50.69 39.65 -34.33
C PHE A 2 49.36 40.05 -35.00
N ALA A 3 49.03 39.50 -36.18
CA ALA A 3 47.83 39.89 -36.93
C ALA A 3 46.51 39.46 -36.25
N ALA A 4 46.50 38.32 -35.55
CA ALA A 4 45.33 37.86 -34.80
C ALA A 4 44.99 38.75 -33.60
N ARG A 5 46.02 39.33 -32.95
CA ARG A 5 45.83 40.28 -31.83
C ARG A 5 45.25 41.62 -32.31
N GLN A 6 45.67 42.10 -33.48
CA GLN A 6 45.13 43.34 -34.05
C GLN A 6 43.64 43.20 -34.41
N ARG A 7 43.22 42.08 -34.99
CA ARG A 7 41.80 41.84 -35.35
C ARG A 7 40.87 41.74 -34.13
N ALA A 8 41.32 41.12 -33.03
CA ALA A 8 40.56 41.07 -31.79
C ALA A 8 40.32 42.47 -31.18
N SER A 9 41.31 43.37 -31.30
CA SER A 9 41.21 44.74 -30.80
C SER A 9 40.24 45.64 -31.57
N CYS A 10 39.97 45.32 -32.85
CA CYS A 10 38.99 46.05 -33.66
C CYS A 10 37.57 45.58 -33.36
N LEU A 11 37.35 44.28 -33.16
CA LEU A 11 36.04 43.73 -32.77
C LEU A 11 35.60 44.21 -31.38
N ALA A 12 36.53 44.35 -30.44
CA ALA A 12 36.23 44.90 -29.10
C ALA A 12 35.77 46.37 -29.13
N ARG A 13 36.00 47.12 -30.21
CA ARG A 13 35.53 48.52 -30.35
C ARG A 13 34.13 48.63 -30.95
N GLN A 14 33.60 47.58 -31.58
CA GLN A 14 32.27 47.57 -32.17
C GLN A 14 31.18 47.04 -31.22
N LEU A 15 31.55 46.45 -30.09
CA LEU A 15 30.60 46.08 -29.06
C LEU A 15 30.07 47.35 -28.38
N GLN A 16 28.75 47.48 -28.27
CA GLN A 16 28.12 48.60 -27.56
C GLN A 16 28.67 48.67 -26.14
N ARG A 17 29.44 49.72 -25.85
CA ARG A 17 29.77 50.09 -24.49
C ARG A 17 28.45 50.47 -23.83
N ALA A 18 27.93 49.60 -22.97
CA ALA A 18 26.88 49.97 -22.04
C ALA A 18 27.38 51.24 -21.33
N SER A 19 26.73 52.38 -21.59
CA SER A 19 27.00 53.60 -20.85
C SER A 19 26.69 53.27 -19.40
N ARG A 20 27.71 53.29 -18.55
CA ARG A 20 27.49 53.30 -17.11
C ARG A 20 26.77 54.60 -16.81
N ASN A 21 25.46 54.53 -16.61
CA ASN A 21 24.67 55.61 -16.00
C ASN A 21 24.97 55.62 -14.49
N TYR A 22 26.21 55.91 -14.14
CA TYR A 22 26.58 56.39 -12.82
C TYR A 22 27.24 57.74 -13.04
N ALA A 23 26.42 58.73 -13.36
CA ALA A 23 26.81 60.12 -13.39
C ALA A 23 25.98 60.87 -12.35
N SER A 24 26.65 61.15 -11.23
CA SER A 24 26.50 62.31 -10.35
C SER A 24 25.11 62.67 -9.85
N ASP A 25 24.74 62.15 -8.68
CA ASP A 25 23.94 62.92 -7.72
C ASP A 25 24.91 63.65 -6.79
N ALA A 26 25.20 64.91 -7.11
CA ALA A 26 26.00 65.78 -6.28
C ALA A 26 25.05 66.75 -5.57
N HIS A 27 25.08 66.69 -4.24
CA HIS A 27 24.47 67.59 -3.24
C HIS A 27 23.08 67.21 -2.67
N ALA A 28 23.08 66.31 -1.68
CA ALA A 28 22.35 66.50 -0.41
C ALA A 28 22.70 65.38 0.59
N GLN A 29 22.81 65.74 1.87
CA GLN A 29 23.18 64.88 3.00
C GLN A 29 22.18 63.73 3.26
N HIS A 30 22.28 62.64 2.50
CA HIS A 30 21.57 61.39 2.82
C HIS A 30 22.58 60.26 2.99
N LYS A 31 22.51 59.57 4.14
CA LYS A 31 23.29 58.38 4.46
C LYS A 31 23.24 57.40 3.27
N PRO A 32 24.36 56.77 2.88
CA PRO A 32 24.29 55.68 1.90
C PRO A 32 23.28 54.66 2.41
N VAL A 33 22.25 54.38 1.60
CA VAL A 33 21.31 53.29 1.90
C VAL A 33 22.16 52.03 2.00
N GLU A 34 22.15 51.39 3.16
CA GLU A 34 22.81 50.11 3.38
C GLU A 34 22.16 49.08 2.43
N VAL A 35 22.77 48.86 1.28
CA VAL A 35 22.34 47.82 0.35
C VAL A 35 22.79 46.49 0.95
N ASN A 36 21.90 45.91 1.76
CA ASN A 36 22.03 44.55 2.24
C ASN A 36 21.76 43.60 1.06
N GLU A 37 22.78 43.36 0.23
CA GLU A 37 22.73 42.33 -0.80
C GLU A 37 22.65 40.96 -0.10
N SER A 38 21.43 40.48 0.11
CA SER A 38 21.20 39.17 0.70
C SER A 38 21.83 38.10 -0.18
N PHE A 39 22.50 37.12 0.44
CA PHE A 39 23.03 35.95 -0.25
C PHE A 39 21.97 35.36 -1.20
N GLY A 40 22.31 35.31 -2.50
CA GLY A 40 21.41 34.79 -3.51
C GLY A 40 21.01 33.34 -3.22
N LYS A 41 19.84 32.92 -3.71
CA LYS A 41 19.34 31.54 -3.52
C LYS A 41 20.39 30.48 -3.91
N GLY A 42 21.19 30.75 -4.95
CA GLY A 42 22.27 29.87 -5.39
C GLY A 42 23.41 29.72 -4.38
N SER A 43 23.81 30.78 -3.67
CA SER A 43 24.87 30.68 -2.66
C SER A 43 24.39 29.93 -1.42
N ILE A 44 23.13 30.12 -1.02
CA ILE A 44 22.49 29.32 0.04
C ILE A 44 22.49 27.84 -0.33
N PHE A 45 22.12 27.51 -1.57
CA PHE A 45 22.09 26.13 -2.05
C PHE A 45 23.50 25.51 -2.07
N ALA A 46 24.51 26.26 -2.52
CA ALA A 46 25.89 25.81 -2.54
C ALA A 46 26.41 25.51 -1.12
N VAL A 47 26.16 26.41 -0.18
CA VAL A 47 26.53 26.24 1.23
C VAL A 47 25.81 25.05 1.85
N ALA A 48 24.50 24.91 1.63
CA ALA A 48 23.71 23.79 2.12
C ALA A 48 24.20 22.44 1.55
N THR A 49 24.52 22.39 0.26
CA THR A 49 25.02 21.17 -0.39
C THR A 49 26.41 20.80 0.13
N PHE A 50 27.28 21.79 0.35
CA PHE A 50 28.62 21.57 0.92
C PHE A 50 28.53 20.98 2.33
N PHE A 51 27.80 21.65 3.24
CA PHE A 51 27.65 21.16 4.61
C PHE A 51 26.88 19.84 4.67
N GLY A 52 25.85 19.67 3.84
CA GLY A 52 25.11 18.41 3.70
C GLY A 52 26.01 17.26 3.24
N GLY A 53 26.87 17.49 2.25
CA GLY A 53 27.85 16.50 1.77
C GLY A 53 28.87 16.12 2.85
N VAL A 54 29.37 17.10 3.62
CA VAL A 54 30.29 16.83 4.74
C VAL A 54 29.61 16.01 5.83
N LEU A 55 28.37 16.32 6.20
CA LEU A 55 27.60 15.55 7.19
C LEU A 55 27.35 14.12 6.70
N LEU A 56 26.94 13.95 5.44
CA LEU A 56 26.75 12.63 4.85
C LEU A 56 28.05 11.81 4.84
N TYR A 57 29.18 12.44 4.55
CA TYR A 57 30.49 11.77 4.60
C TYR A 57 30.87 11.31 6.01
N GLN A 58 30.54 12.09 7.05
CA GLN A 58 30.80 11.68 8.44
C GLN A 58 29.95 10.49 8.90
N VAL A 59 28.71 10.39 8.40
CA VAL A 59 27.78 9.28 8.74
C VAL A 59 27.97 8.08 7.81
N SER A 60 28.80 8.21 6.77
CA SER A 60 29.09 7.15 5.83
C SER A 60 29.78 5.98 6.54
N PRO A 61 29.26 4.75 6.43
CA PRO A 61 29.88 3.58 7.05
C PRO A 61 31.22 3.25 6.38
N LYS A 62 32.12 2.66 7.16
CA LYS A 62 33.34 2.03 6.63
C LYS A 62 33.00 0.66 6.04
N GLU A 63 33.81 0.20 5.09
CA GLU A 63 33.61 -1.08 4.40
C GLU A 63 33.34 -2.22 5.40
N GLY A 64 32.19 -2.88 5.25
CA GLY A 64 31.79 -4.04 6.06
C GLY A 64 30.90 -3.76 7.28
N GLN A 65 30.59 -2.51 7.63
CA GLN A 65 29.64 -2.20 8.72
C GLN A 65 28.28 -1.75 8.19
N SER A 66 27.18 -2.24 8.76
CA SER A 66 25.85 -1.70 8.48
C SER A 66 25.73 -0.32 9.13
N SER A 67 25.47 0.71 8.32
CA SER A 67 25.25 2.06 8.84
C SER A 67 24.00 2.08 9.72
N GLY A 68 24.02 2.86 10.81
CA GLY A 68 22.85 3.09 11.64
C GLY A 68 21.65 3.62 10.83
N LEU A 69 21.90 4.40 9.77
CA LEU A 69 20.86 4.83 8.84
C LEU A 69 20.28 3.65 8.03
N THR A 70 21.12 2.74 7.56
CA THR A 70 20.67 1.53 6.85
C THR A 70 19.86 0.63 7.79
N ASN A 71 20.25 0.51 9.06
CA ASN A 71 19.50 -0.24 10.06
C ASN A 71 18.14 0.41 10.38
N LEU A 72 18.07 1.76 10.42
CA LEU A 72 16.80 2.48 10.55
C LEU A 72 15.90 2.29 9.33
N ILE A 73 16.45 2.40 8.12
CA ILE A 73 15.69 2.18 6.88
C ILE A 73 15.18 0.74 6.83
N THR A 74 16.03 -0.25 7.12
CA THR A 74 15.62 -1.68 7.12
C THR A 74 14.60 -1.99 8.21
N SER A 75 14.63 -1.30 9.35
CA SER A 75 13.59 -1.43 10.38
C SER A 75 12.20 -0.95 9.92
N TRP A 76 12.16 0.06 9.03
CA TRP A 76 10.92 0.61 8.47
C TRP A 76 10.50 -0.03 7.15
N THR A 77 11.44 -0.69 6.47
CA THR A 77 11.18 -1.37 5.20
C THR A 77 10.58 -2.73 5.49
N SER A 78 9.48 -3.06 4.81
CA SER A 78 8.86 -4.38 4.97
C SER A 78 9.80 -5.49 4.47
N ARG A 79 9.96 -6.52 5.31
CA ARG A 79 10.77 -7.70 4.96
C ARG A 79 10.02 -8.55 3.92
N PRO A 80 10.73 -9.19 2.98
CA PRO A 80 10.10 -10.06 1.97
C PRO A 80 9.28 -11.19 2.60
N GLU A 81 9.72 -11.69 3.77
CA GLU A 81 9.02 -12.70 4.58
C GLU A 81 7.57 -12.27 4.92
N HIS A 82 7.33 -11.00 5.23
CA HIS A 82 5.99 -10.50 5.54
C HIS A 82 5.08 -10.48 4.31
N TRP A 83 5.64 -10.18 3.13
CA TRP A 83 4.87 -10.22 1.89
C TRP A 83 4.49 -11.65 1.51
N GLU A 84 5.38 -12.60 1.74
CA GLU A 84 5.08 -14.02 1.56
C GLU A 84 3.95 -14.47 2.50
N GLU A 85 4.04 -14.14 3.79
CA GLU A 85 3.01 -14.45 4.79
C GLU A 85 1.64 -13.84 4.40
N ILE A 86 1.60 -12.55 4.05
CA ILE A 86 0.37 -11.87 3.61
C ILE A 86 -0.22 -12.55 2.37
N ASN A 87 0.62 -12.87 1.38
CA ASN A 87 0.17 -13.54 0.16
C ASN A 87 -0.36 -14.95 0.44
N THR A 88 0.26 -15.69 1.35
CA THR A 88 -0.22 -17.02 1.75
C THR A 88 -1.57 -16.94 2.45
N ALA A 89 -1.74 -15.99 3.37
CA ALA A 89 -3.01 -15.74 4.06
C ALA A 89 -4.12 -15.35 3.08
N HIS A 90 -3.83 -14.48 2.12
CA HIS A 90 -4.78 -14.12 1.06
C HIS A 90 -5.15 -15.32 0.19
N ALA A 91 -4.17 -16.14 -0.21
CA ALA A 91 -4.44 -17.33 -1.01
C ALA A 91 -5.31 -18.35 -0.26
N LEU A 92 -5.09 -18.53 1.04
CA LEU A 92 -5.92 -19.38 1.89
C LEU A 92 -7.34 -18.83 2.02
N ALA A 93 -7.50 -17.52 2.25
CA ALA A 93 -8.80 -16.87 2.33
C ALA A 93 -9.60 -17.02 1.02
N VAL A 94 -8.96 -16.83 -0.13
CA VAL A 94 -9.59 -17.02 -1.45
C VAL A 94 -9.98 -18.48 -1.67
N LYS A 95 -9.14 -19.43 -1.28
CA LYS A 95 -9.46 -20.87 -1.37
C LYS A 95 -10.66 -21.23 -0.51
N GLN A 96 -10.70 -20.74 0.74
CA GLN A 96 -11.84 -20.96 1.63
C GLN A 96 -13.12 -20.34 1.05
N ALA A 97 -13.06 -19.11 0.55
CA ALA A 97 -14.21 -18.45 -0.07
C ALA A 97 -14.70 -19.21 -1.32
N GLY A 98 -13.78 -19.79 -2.12
CA GLY A 98 -14.12 -20.66 -3.24
C GLY A 98 -14.82 -21.94 -2.79
N PHE A 99 -14.31 -22.59 -1.75
CA PHE A 99 -14.94 -23.77 -1.15
C PHE A 99 -16.34 -23.45 -0.61
N ASP A 100 -16.48 -22.39 0.17
CA ASP A 100 -17.76 -21.96 0.74
C ASP A 100 -18.76 -21.61 -0.37
N ARG A 101 -18.30 -20.95 -1.44
CA ARG A 101 -19.14 -20.71 -2.62
C ARG A 101 -19.66 -22.03 -3.20
N THR A 102 -18.78 -23.00 -3.44
CA THR A 102 -19.22 -24.31 -3.98
C THR A 102 -20.17 -25.03 -3.03
N LEU A 103 -19.95 -24.93 -1.71
CA LEU A 103 -20.83 -25.48 -0.69
C LEU A 103 -22.22 -24.84 -0.76
N PHE A 104 -22.32 -23.52 -0.91
CA PHE A 104 -23.60 -22.82 -1.00
C PHE A 104 -24.29 -22.98 -2.37
N GLU A 105 -23.51 -23.03 -3.46
CA GLU A 105 -24.03 -23.19 -4.82
C GLU A 105 -24.58 -24.60 -5.06
N HIS A 106 -23.95 -25.62 -4.48
CA HIS A 106 -24.36 -27.02 -4.57
C HIS A 106 -25.02 -27.56 -3.30
N SER A 107 -25.36 -26.70 -2.33
CA SER A 107 -26.06 -27.14 -1.12
C SER A 107 -27.43 -27.71 -1.53
N PRO A 108 -27.75 -28.96 -1.15
CA PRO A 108 -29.03 -29.58 -1.49
C PRO A 108 -30.24 -28.81 -0.93
N THR A 109 -30.03 -27.88 0.00
CA THR A 109 -31.06 -27.02 0.59
C THR A 109 -31.75 -26.12 -0.44
N LYS A 110 -31.06 -25.70 -1.51
CA LYS A 110 -31.65 -24.80 -2.52
C LYS A 110 -32.75 -25.50 -3.36
N ASP A 111 -32.61 -26.81 -3.58
CA ASP A 111 -33.50 -27.62 -4.43
C ASP A 111 -34.31 -28.66 -3.65
N ARG A 112 -34.06 -28.83 -2.34
CA ARG A 112 -34.85 -29.69 -1.45
C ARG A 112 -35.30 -28.88 -0.24
N PRO A 113 -36.44 -28.18 -0.31
CA PRO A 113 -37.11 -27.76 0.91
C PRO A 113 -37.51 -29.05 1.64
N VAL A 114 -36.77 -29.42 2.68
CA VAL A 114 -37.39 -30.23 3.73
C VAL A 114 -38.48 -29.33 4.29
N GLU A 115 -39.74 -29.61 3.96
CA GLU A 115 -40.89 -28.87 4.48
C GLU A 115 -40.97 -29.09 5.98
N VAL A 116 -40.24 -28.28 6.73
CA VAL A 116 -40.44 -28.13 8.16
C VAL A 116 -41.56 -27.12 8.31
N ALA A 117 -42.69 -27.52 8.89
CA ALA A 117 -43.87 -26.67 9.03
C ALA A 117 -43.60 -25.37 9.84
N TYR A 118 -42.55 -25.34 10.66
CA TYR A 118 -42.20 -24.20 11.50
C TYR A 118 -40.68 -24.11 11.78
N PRO A 119 -39.87 -23.64 10.81
CA PRO A 119 -38.41 -23.58 10.95
C PRO A 119 -37.95 -22.51 11.96
N GLU A 120 -38.75 -21.46 12.15
CA GLU A 120 -38.50 -20.37 13.09
C GLU A 120 -38.39 -20.86 14.55
N ALA A 121 -39.05 -21.98 14.93
CA ALA A 121 -38.91 -22.56 16.26
C ALA A 121 -37.47 -22.99 16.61
N LEU A 122 -36.65 -23.30 15.60
CA LEU A 122 -35.27 -23.73 15.80
C LEU A 122 -34.33 -22.57 16.14
N GLN A 123 -34.77 -21.32 15.92
CA GLN A 123 -33.97 -20.12 16.12
C GLN A 123 -34.68 -19.07 17.00
N SER A 124 -35.91 -19.34 17.45
CA SER A 124 -36.73 -18.39 18.24
C SER A 124 -36.24 -18.15 19.67
N HIS A 125 -35.18 -18.85 20.10
CA HIS A 125 -34.58 -18.67 21.41
C HIS A 125 -33.48 -17.60 21.41
N CYS A 126 -33.45 -16.78 22.47
CA CYS A 126 -32.43 -15.76 22.67
C CYS A 126 -31.03 -16.40 22.76
N SER A 127 -30.06 -15.90 21.99
CA SER A 127 -28.68 -16.43 21.97
C SER A 127 -27.93 -16.28 23.30
N ARG A 128 -28.47 -15.46 24.22
CA ARG A 128 -27.91 -15.19 25.54
C ARG A 128 -28.79 -15.85 26.60
N ASN A 129 -28.15 -16.58 27.53
CA ASN A 129 -28.76 -17.20 28.72
C ASN A 129 -29.57 -18.49 28.51
N ILE A 130 -29.05 -19.44 27.71
CA ILE A 130 -29.59 -20.80 27.63
C ILE A 130 -28.75 -21.72 28.52
N ARG A 131 -29.37 -22.35 29.52
CA ARG A 131 -28.70 -23.39 30.33
C ARG A 131 -28.45 -24.62 29.45
N ALA A 132 -27.29 -25.26 29.60
CA ALA A 132 -26.99 -26.49 28.87
C ALA A 132 -28.11 -27.53 29.09
N GLY A 133 -28.68 -28.06 28.00
CA GLY A 133 -29.81 -29.00 28.02
C GLY A 133 -31.22 -28.38 28.02
N HIS A 134 -31.36 -27.05 27.96
CA HIS A 134 -32.68 -26.39 27.88
C HIS A 134 -33.32 -26.48 26.48
N ILE A 135 -32.51 -26.58 25.43
CA ILE A 135 -32.99 -26.83 24.07
C ILE A 135 -33.17 -28.34 23.89
N ALA A 136 -34.28 -28.76 23.31
CA ALA A 136 -34.53 -30.17 23.00
C ALA A 136 -33.43 -30.73 22.08
N ASN A 137 -32.92 -31.93 22.38
CA ASN A 137 -31.95 -32.57 21.50
C ASN A 137 -32.63 -33.01 20.19
N ILE A 138 -32.16 -32.46 19.07
CA ILE A 138 -32.72 -32.65 17.72
C ILE A 138 -32.04 -33.82 16.98
N ASP A 139 -31.06 -34.51 17.61
CA ASP A 139 -30.32 -35.62 17.00
C ASP A 139 -31.23 -36.69 16.38
N HIS A 140 -32.35 -37.03 17.05
CA HIS A 140 -33.31 -38.00 16.54
C HIS A 140 -34.02 -37.56 15.25
N VAL A 141 -34.31 -36.26 15.10
CA VAL A 141 -34.91 -35.69 13.87
C VAL A 141 -33.88 -35.69 12.74
N ILE A 142 -32.62 -35.39 13.07
CA ILE A 142 -31.52 -35.44 12.11
C ILE A 142 -31.35 -36.88 11.61
N GLU A 143 -31.37 -37.88 12.49
CA GLU A 143 -31.31 -39.29 12.13
C GLU A 143 -32.50 -39.70 11.24
N HIS A 144 -33.72 -39.27 11.56
CA HIS A 144 -34.90 -39.53 10.74
C HIS A 144 -34.71 -39.04 9.30
N TYR A 145 -34.37 -37.77 9.10
CA TYR A 145 -34.21 -37.22 7.75
C TYR A 145 -32.99 -37.78 7.01
N ARG A 146 -31.93 -38.16 7.72
CA ARG A 146 -30.81 -38.91 7.11
C ARG A 146 -31.27 -40.26 6.57
N GLN A 147 -32.07 -41.00 7.33
CA GLN A 147 -32.61 -42.28 6.87
C GLN A 147 -33.57 -42.10 5.70
N GLU A 148 -34.42 -41.08 5.71
CA GLU A 148 -35.29 -40.76 4.57
C GLU A 148 -34.48 -40.43 3.32
N HIS A 149 -33.43 -39.62 3.44
CA HIS A 149 -32.54 -39.28 2.33
C HIS A 149 -31.92 -40.53 1.68
N LEU A 150 -31.37 -41.43 2.49
CA LEU A 150 -30.77 -42.67 2.00
C LEU A 150 -31.81 -43.53 1.26
N LYS A 151 -33.03 -43.65 1.82
CA LYS A 151 -34.13 -44.37 1.15
C LYS A 151 -34.52 -43.74 -0.19
N GLU A 152 -34.51 -42.41 -0.29
CA GLU A 152 -34.79 -41.71 -1.54
C GLU A 152 -33.69 -41.92 -2.59
N GLU A 153 -32.43 -41.92 -2.18
CA GLU A 153 -31.30 -42.21 -3.07
C GLU A 153 -31.36 -43.64 -3.59
N ASP A 154 -31.58 -44.62 -2.72
CA ASP A 154 -31.79 -46.01 -3.11
C ASP A 154 -32.95 -46.14 -4.11
N ARG A 155 -34.05 -45.41 -3.88
CA ARG A 155 -35.19 -45.38 -4.81
C ARG A 155 -34.81 -44.77 -6.16
N LYS A 156 -34.00 -43.70 -6.18
CA LYS A 156 -33.52 -43.07 -7.43
C LYS A 156 -32.58 -44.02 -8.18
N LEU A 157 -31.67 -44.69 -7.48
CA LEU A 157 -30.75 -45.67 -8.07
C LEU A 157 -31.50 -46.85 -8.69
N LYS A 158 -32.52 -47.40 -8.02
CA LYS A 158 -33.36 -48.47 -8.57
C LYS A 158 -34.09 -48.04 -9.85
N LYS A 159 -34.68 -46.85 -9.87
CA LYS A 159 -35.33 -46.30 -11.08
C LYS A 159 -34.34 -46.11 -12.23
N LEU A 160 -33.13 -45.64 -11.95
CA LEU A 160 -32.08 -45.50 -12.97
C LEU A 160 -31.61 -46.86 -13.50
N ALA A 161 -31.57 -47.89 -12.66
CA ALA A 161 -31.22 -49.26 -13.06
C ALA A 161 -32.31 -49.93 -13.91
N GLU A 162 -33.58 -49.62 -13.67
CA GLU A 162 -34.72 -50.14 -14.45
C GLU A 162 -34.90 -49.44 -15.81
N CYS A 163 -34.38 -48.22 -15.97
CA CYS A 163 -34.46 -47.44 -17.23
C CYS A 163 -33.30 -47.68 -18.20
N ASN A 164 -32.26 -48.41 -17.79
CA ASN A 164 -31.17 -48.87 -18.66
C ASN A 164 -31.41 -50.30 -19.12
#